data_AF-A0AAJ3QYZ4-F1
#
_entry.id   AF-A0AAJ3QYZ4-F1
#
_cell.length_a   1.000
_cell.length_b   1.000
_cell.length_c   1.000
_cell.angle_alpha   90.00
_cell.angle_beta   90.00
_cell.angle_gamma   90.00
#
_symmetry.space_group_name_H-M   'P 1'
#
loop_
_entity.id
_entity.type
_entity.pdbx_description
1 polymer ?
#
loop_
_entity_poly.entity_id
_entity_poly.type
_entity_poly.pdbx_seq_one_letter_code
_entity_poly.pdbx_strand_id
1 'polypeptide(L)'
;MADLVITAANVVAGSNSSAVAGVAGETITAGKPVYQSSTTKKWMLADSNSATAEARQAKGIALNGASLNQPIAVHKSGDITIGATLVAGTAYFLSDTPGGICPLADVGSGEYICQLGLAKSTTVLAVDIQFPNVAL
;
A
#
# COMPACT_ATOMS: atom_id res chain seq x y z
N MET A 1 -8.83 4.29 13.95
CA MET A 1 -8.21 4.45 12.64
C MET A 1 -7.20 5.58 12.67
N ALA A 2 -5.94 5.24 12.98
CA ALA A 2 -4.82 6.14 12.81
C ALA A 2 -3.87 5.57 11.73
N ASP A 3 -3.91 6.18 10.56
CA ASP A 3 -2.98 5.83 9.49
C ASP A 3 -1.56 6.28 9.80
N LEU A 4 -0.59 5.53 9.26
CA LEU A 4 0.80 5.95 9.22
C LEU A 4 0.94 7.27 8.43
N VAL A 5 1.60 8.24 9.05
CA VAL A 5 1.99 9.48 8.37
C VAL A 5 3.27 9.23 7.57
N ILE A 6 3.11 9.05 6.26
CA ILE A 6 4.22 8.77 5.35
C ILE A 6 4.84 10.07 4.82
N THR A 7 6.15 10.21 5.02
CA THR A 7 6.96 11.23 4.36
C THR A 7 7.42 10.70 3.01
N ALA A 8 6.78 11.17 1.93
CA ALA A 8 7.01 10.67 0.56
C ALA A 8 8.49 10.68 0.13
N ALA A 9 9.28 11.66 0.57
CA ALA A 9 10.70 11.76 0.23
C ALA A 9 11.57 10.63 0.84
N ASN A 10 11.06 9.94 1.87
CA ASN A 10 11.75 8.87 2.57
C ASN A 10 11.30 7.47 2.12
N VAL A 11 10.47 7.40 1.08
CA VAL A 11 10.03 6.13 0.49
C VAL A 11 11.12 5.62 -0.45
N VAL A 12 11.81 4.56 -0.05
CA VAL A 12 12.94 4.01 -0.80
C VAL A 12 12.87 2.50 -0.86
N ALA A 13 12.93 1.95 -2.06
CA ALA A 13 12.94 0.50 -2.29
C ALA A 13 14.27 -0.12 -1.82
N GLY A 14 14.19 -1.28 -1.18
CA GLY A 14 15.36 -2.10 -0.84
C GLY A 14 15.98 -2.74 -2.08
N SER A 15 17.21 -3.27 -1.94
CA SER A 15 17.91 -3.93 -3.05
C SER A 15 17.24 -5.21 -3.56
N ASN A 16 16.39 -5.84 -2.74
CA ASN A 16 15.58 -7.01 -3.08
C ASN A 16 14.17 -6.64 -3.60
N SER A 17 13.92 -5.36 -3.87
CA SER A 17 12.62 -4.89 -4.38
C SER A 17 12.30 -5.48 -5.74
N SER A 18 11.10 -6.03 -5.88
CA SER A 18 10.46 -6.22 -7.19
C SER A 18 9.57 -5.02 -7.48
N ALA A 19 9.85 -4.27 -8.55
CA ALA A 19 9.05 -3.10 -8.94
C ALA A 19 8.53 -3.24 -10.38
N VAL A 20 7.37 -2.65 -10.64
CA VAL A 20 6.77 -2.59 -11.97
C VAL A 20 6.45 -1.15 -12.34
N ALA A 21 6.65 -0.79 -13.61
CA ALA A 21 6.24 0.50 -14.14
C ALA A 21 4.78 0.45 -14.62
N GLY A 22 4.10 1.60 -14.56
CA GLY A 22 2.77 1.75 -15.12
C GLY A 22 2.35 3.21 -15.19
N VAL A 23 1.04 3.43 -15.28
CA VAL A 23 0.44 4.76 -15.39
C VAL A 23 -0.54 4.97 -14.25
N ALA A 24 -0.49 6.13 -13.61
CA ALA A 24 -1.41 6.48 -12.54
C ALA A 24 -2.81 6.83 -13.09
N GLY A 25 -3.84 6.30 -12.43
CA GLY A 25 -5.25 6.50 -12.71
C GLY A 25 -5.88 7.64 -11.88
N GLU A 26 -5.11 8.21 -10.96
CA GLU A 26 -5.44 9.36 -10.13
C GLU A 26 -4.15 9.98 -9.59
N THR A 27 -4.25 11.02 -8.75
CA THR A 27 -3.10 11.58 -8.07
C THR A 27 -2.66 10.65 -6.94
N ILE A 28 -1.45 10.12 -7.04
CA ILE A 28 -0.85 9.19 -6.08
C ILE A 28 0.42 9.80 -5.52
N THR A 29 0.61 9.68 -4.20
CA THR A 29 1.86 10.05 -3.52
C THR A 29 2.68 8.79 -3.19
N ALA A 30 3.99 8.94 -3.04
CA ALA A 30 4.86 7.81 -2.71
C ALA A 30 4.48 7.21 -1.33
N GLY A 31 4.60 5.89 -1.22
CA GLY A 31 4.26 5.11 -0.03
C GLY A 31 2.79 4.72 0.07
N LYS A 32 1.94 5.16 -0.85
CA LYS A 32 0.53 4.77 -0.89
C LYS A 32 0.36 3.35 -1.46
N PRO A 33 -0.38 2.45 -0.79
CA PRO A 33 -0.83 1.20 -1.38
C PRO A 33 -1.72 1.45 -2.59
N VAL A 34 -1.51 0.65 -3.63
CA VAL A 34 -2.19 0.79 -4.92
C VAL A 34 -2.69 -0.55 -5.43
N TYR A 35 -3.78 -0.53 -6.18
CA TYR A 35 -4.26 -1.64 -6.98
C TYR A 35 -4.20 -1.27 -8.48
N GLN A 36 -4.26 -2.26 -9.36
CA GLN A 36 -4.33 -2.01 -10.80
C GLN A 36 -5.76 -2.26 -11.28
N SER A 37 -6.40 -1.23 -11.84
CA SER A 37 -7.74 -1.36 -12.41
C SER A 37 -7.72 -2.29 -13.62
N SER A 38 -8.54 -3.34 -13.61
CA SER A 38 -8.70 -4.25 -14.75
C SER A 38 -9.35 -3.58 -15.96
N THR A 39 -10.16 -2.53 -15.75
CA THR A 39 -10.81 -1.77 -16.81
C THR A 39 -9.85 -0.82 -17.50
N THR A 40 -9.14 0.02 -16.74
CA THR A 40 -8.30 1.09 -17.32
C THR A 40 -6.83 0.71 -17.46
N LYS A 41 -6.41 -0.39 -16.83
CA LYS A 41 -5.01 -0.82 -16.67
C LYS A 41 -4.11 0.17 -15.92
N LYS A 42 -4.70 1.17 -15.26
CA LYS A 42 -3.99 2.18 -14.48
C LYS A 42 -3.92 1.80 -13.00
N TRP A 43 -2.90 2.32 -12.34
CA TRP A 43 -2.71 2.19 -10.89
C TRP A 43 -3.57 3.21 -10.16
N MET A 44 -4.33 2.75 -9.17
CA MET A 44 -5.27 3.54 -8.37
C MET A 44 -5.03 3.23 -6.89
N LEU A 45 -5.42 4.11 -5.98
CA LEU A 45 -5.30 3.94 -4.54
C LEU A 45 -6.15 2.76 -4.08
N ALA A 46 -5.53 1.84 -3.34
CA ALA A 46 -6.26 0.74 -2.72
C ALA A 46 -7.00 1.22 -1.47
N ASP A 47 -8.11 0.57 -1.12
CA ASP A 47 -9.00 0.95 -0.03
C ASP A 47 -9.72 -0.29 0.52
N SER A 48 -9.54 -0.58 1.82
CA SER A 48 -10.05 -1.80 2.48
C SER A 48 -11.58 -1.85 2.57
N ASN A 49 -12.26 -0.70 2.53
CA ASN A 49 -13.72 -0.59 2.63
C ASN A 49 -14.40 -0.37 1.27
N SER A 50 -13.63 -0.24 0.20
CA SER A 50 -14.13 0.09 -1.13
C SER A 50 -15.32 -0.78 -1.54
N ALA A 51 -16.26 -0.25 -2.31
CA ALA A 51 -17.39 -1.04 -2.80
C ALA A 51 -16.98 -2.22 -3.71
N THR A 52 -15.76 -2.17 -4.27
CA THR A 52 -15.27 -3.18 -5.23
C THR A 52 -14.18 -4.06 -4.63
N ALA A 53 -14.24 -5.36 -4.87
CA ALA A 53 -13.21 -6.30 -4.40
C ALA A 53 -11.82 -6.02 -4.98
N GLU A 54 -11.74 -5.45 -6.19
CA GLU A 54 -10.47 -5.12 -6.84
C GLU A 54 -9.69 -4.05 -6.07
N ALA A 55 -10.37 -3.00 -5.59
CA ALA A 55 -9.76 -1.91 -4.83
C ALA A 55 -9.38 -2.32 -3.40
N ARG A 56 -10.06 -3.32 -2.82
CA ARG A 56 -9.74 -3.88 -1.49
C ARG A 56 -8.44 -4.67 -1.46
N GLN A 57 -7.99 -5.13 -2.62
CA GLN A 57 -6.75 -5.87 -2.74
C GLN A 57 -5.64 -4.94 -3.21
N ALA A 58 -4.86 -4.41 -2.27
CA ALA A 58 -3.60 -3.78 -2.62
C ALA A 58 -2.75 -4.77 -3.44
N LYS A 59 -2.10 -4.26 -4.48
CA LYS A 59 -1.21 -5.01 -5.35
C LYS A 59 0.22 -4.48 -5.28
N GLY A 60 0.48 -3.41 -4.55
CA GLY A 60 1.81 -2.87 -4.35
C GLY A 60 1.77 -1.55 -3.60
N ILE A 61 2.93 -0.92 -3.47
CA ILE A 61 3.11 0.39 -2.84
C ILE A 61 3.79 1.32 -3.85
N ALA A 62 3.28 2.53 -4.04
CA ALA A 62 3.87 3.51 -4.94
C ALA A 62 5.28 3.92 -4.50
N LEU A 63 6.26 3.89 -5.40
CA LEU A 63 7.63 4.34 -5.14
C LEU A 63 7.84 5.83 -5.44
N ASN A 64 6.97 6.43 -6.24
CA ASN A 64 7.02 7.84 -6.59
C ASN A 64 5.61 8.46 -6.62
N GLY A 65 5.57 9.78 -6.55
CA GLY A 65 4.35 10.53 -6.83
C GLY A 65 4.06 10.60 -8.33
N ALA A 66 2.78 10.57 -8.69
CA ALA A 66 2.31 10.69 -10.07
C ALA A 66 0.92 11.32 -10.09
N SER A 67 0.68 12.25 -11.01
CA SER A 67 -0.67 12.74 -11.31
C SER A 67 -1.40 11.78 -12.25
N LEU A 68 -2.70 11.99 -12.45
CA LEU A 68 -3.47 11.27 -13.46
C LEU A 68 -2.74 11.24 -14.81
N ASN A 69 -2.64 10.05 -15.41
CA ASN A 69 -1.96 9.77 -16.69
C ASN A 69 -0.43 9.95 -16.68
N GLN A 70 0.20 10.10 -15.52
CA GLN A 70 1.66 10.16 -15.41
C GLN A 70 2.28 8.80 -15.08
N PRO A 71 3.55 8.57 -15.43
CA PRO A 71 4.27 7.35 -15.08
C PRO A 71 4.41 7.15 -13.57
N ILE A 72 4.26 5.91 -13.13
CA ILE A 72 4.44 5.50 -11.73
C ILE A 72 5.20 4.17 -11.66
N ALA A 73 6.08 4.04 -10.67
CA ALA A 73 6.74 2.80 -10.27
C ALA A 73 6.07 2.27 -9.01
N VAL A 74 5.78 0.97 -9.00
CA VAL A 74 5.06 0.30 -7.91
C VAL A 74 5.90 -0.85 -7.39
N HIS A 75 6.21 -0.80 -6.09
CA HIS A 75 6.85 -1.86 -5.32
C HIS A 75 5.87 -3.01 -5.10
N LYS A 76 6.22 -4.21 -5.54
CA LYS A 76 5.39 -5.41 -5.51
C LYS A 76 5.71 -6.33 -4.33
N SER A 77 6.99 -6.45 -4.00
CA SER A 77 7.47 -7.32 -2.93
C SER A 77 8.93 -6.98 -2.56
N GLY A 78 9.37 -7.51 -1.43
CA GLY A 78 10.70 -7.22 -0.89
C GLY A 78 10.66 -6.05 0.09
N ASP A 79 11.84 -5.58 0.48
CA ASP A 79 11.95 -4.59 1.55
C ASP A 79 11.70 -3.18 1.01
N ILE A 80 11.02 -2.36 1.80
CA ILE A 80 10.82 -0.94 1.51
C ILE A 80 11.04 -0.13 2.79
N THR A 81 11.82 0.95 2.68
CA THR A 81 11.83 2.01 3.68
C THR A 81 10.59 2.85 3.41
N ILE A 82 9.59 2.82 4.30
CA ILE A 82 8.25 3.36 4.00
C ILE A 82 8.10 4.85 4.32
N GLY A 83 9.09 5.46 4.98
CA GLY A 83 9.04 6.89 5.32
C GLY A 83 8.06 7.23 6.46
N ALA A 84 7.68 6.26 7.28
CA ALA A 84 6.91 6.41 8.52
C ALA A 84 7.55 5.62 9.67
N THR A 85 7.15 5.90 10.90
CA THR A 85 7.59 5.13 12.08
C THR A 85 6.76 3.84 12.19
N LEU A 86 7.45 2.72 12.21
CA LEU A 86 6.89 1.40 12.43
C LEU A 86 7.30 0.86 13.81
N VAL A 87 6.54 -0.11 14.29
CA VAL A 87 6.93 -1.02 15.37
C VAL A 87 7.48 -2.31 14.76
N ALA A 88 8.73 -2.65 15.07
CA ALA A 88 9.35 -3.87 14.58
C ALA A 88 8.56 -5.13 14.99
N GLY A 89 8.43 -6.09 14.08
CA GLY A 89 7.64 -7.31 14.29
C GLY A 89 6.12 -7.12 14.19
N THR A 90 5.64 -5.91 13.89
CA THR A 90 4.20 -5.64 13.72
C THR A 90 3.79 -5.76 12.26
N ALA A 91 2.62 -6.37 12.02
CA ALA A 91 2.01 -6.46 10.70
C ALA A 91 1.23 -5.17 10.38
N TYR A 92 1.31 -4.74 9.12
CA TYR A 92 0.61 -3.55 8.62
C TYR A 92 -0.38 -3.94 7.53
N PHE A 93 -1.49 -3.22 7.51
CA PHE A 93 -2.68 -3.53 6.72
C PHE A 93 -3.10 -2.31 5.91
N LEU A 94 -3.89 -2.58 4.87
CA LEU A 94 -4.59 -1.56 4.11
C LEU A 94 -5.67 -0.92 4.99
N SER A 95 -5.73 0.41 4.99
CA SER A 95 -6.73 1.19 5.71
C SER A 95 -8.01 1.41 4.89
N ASP A 96 -9.05 1.89 5.57
CA ASP A 96 -10.33 2.36 5.03
C ASP A 96 -10.22 3.75 4.36
N THR A 97 -9.08 4.40 4.58
CA THR A 97 -8.70 5.64 3.91
C THR A 97 -7.92 5.26 2.64
N PRO A 98 -8.29 5.78 1.45
CA PRO A 98 -7.61 5.43 0.20
C PRO A 98 -6.09 5.63 0.26
N GLY A 99 -5.36 4.54 0.04
CA GLY A 99 -3.90 4.49 0.15
C GLY A 99 -3.38 4.67 1.58
N GLY A 100 -4.20 4.47 2.59
CA GLY A 100 -3.79 4.44 3.99
C GLY A 100 -3.13 3.12 4.37
N ILE A 101 -2.24 3.18 5.36
CA ILE A 101 -1.61 2.02 5.97
C ILE A 101 -1.82 2.13 7.47
N CYS A 102 -2.35 1.08 8.10
CA CYS A 102 -2.64 1.07 9.53
C CYS A 102 -2.17 -0.26 10.19
N PRO A 103 -1.98 -0.30 11.52
CA PRO A 103 -1.81 -1.55 12.25
C PRO A 103 -3.14 -2.32 12.34
N LEU A 104 -3.09 -3.63 12.65
CA LEU A 104 -4.29 -4.47 12.74
C LEU A 104 -5.37 -3.91 13.68
N ALA A 105 -4.94 -3.31 14.80
CA ALA A 105 -5.85 -2.77 15.81
C ALA A 105 -6.71 -1.59 15.30
N ASP A 106 -6.29 -0.97 14.20
CA ASP A 106 -7.02 0.13 13.58
C ASP A 106 -7.97 -0.33 12.49
N VAL A 107 -7.84 -1.55 11.96
CA VAL A 107 -8.78 -2.12 10.98
C VAL A 107 -10.14 -2.27 11.64
N GLY A 108 -11.14 -1.56 11.10
CA GLY A 108 -12.50 -1.53 11.62
C GLY A 108 -13.29 -2.80 11.32
N SER A 109 -14.41 -2.98 12.01
CA SER A 109 -15.34 -4.06 11.68
C SER A 109 -16.06 -3.76 10.36
N GLY A 110 -16.22 -4.79 9.53
CA GLY A 110 -16.76 -4.70 8.18
C GLY A 110 -15.71 -4.38 7.11
N GLU A 111 -14.48 -4.06 7.50
CA GLU A 111 -13.36 -3.82 6.58
C GLU A 111 -12.70 -5.13 6.16
N TYR A 112 -12.21 -5.17 4.93
CA TYR A 112 -11.56 -6.35 4.40
C TYR A 112 -10.07 -6.38 4.75
N ILE A 113 -9.63 -7.49 5.34
CA ILE A 113 -8.23 -7.69 5.69
C ILE A 113 -7.40 -7.79 4.42
N CYS A 114 -6.51 -6.82 4.23
CA CYS A 114 -5.44 -6.86 3.24
C CYS A 114 -4.12 -6.53 3.95
N GLN A 115 -3.38 -7.57 4.34
CA GLN A 115 -2.05 -7.40 4.93
C GLN A 115 -1.07 -6.95 3.86
N LEU A 116 -0.29 -5.90 4.13
CA LEU A 116 0.71 -5.37 3.20
C LEU A 116 2.10 -5.97 3.46
N GLY A 117 2.39 -6.30 4.72
CA GLY A 117 3.67 -6.87 5.10
C GLY A 117 3.91 -6.90 6.60
N LEU A 118 5.15 -7.22 6.97
CA LEU A 118 5.63 -7.26 8.36
C LEU A 118 6.83 -6.33 8.53
N ALA A 119 6.82 -5.49 9.56
CA ALA A 119 7.93 -4.58 9.83
C ALA A 119 9.17 -5.35 10.31
N LYS A 120 10.27 -5.23 9.57
CA LYS A 120 11.59 -5.77 9.97
C LYS A 120 12.29 -4.88 10.99
N SER A 121 12.03 -3.58 10.93
CA SER A 121 12.59 -2.57 11.82
C SER A 121 11.57 -1.45 12.05
N THR A 122 11.99 -0.36 12.68
CA THR A 122 11.15 0.83 12.87
C THR A 122 10.95 1.65 11.59
N THR A 123 11.57 1.30 10.48
CA THR A 123 11.48 2.03 9.20
C THR A 123 11.28 1.14 7.99
N VAL A 124 11.66 -0.14 8.08
CA VAL A 124 11.63 -1.11 6.97
C VAL A 124 10.43 -2.04 7.11
N LEU A 125 9.59 -2.05 6.09
CA LEU A 125 8.51 -3.01 5.89
C LEU A 125 8.95 -4.07 4.90
N ALA A 126 8.88 -5.35 5.29
CA ALA A 126 9.00 -6.46 4.35
C ALA A 126 7.64 -6.66 3.69
N VAL A 127 7.52 -6.24 2.43
CA VAL A 127 6.25 -6.28 1.69
C VAL A 127 6.03 -7.68 1.14
N ASP A 128 4.94 -8.27 1.60
CA ASP A 128 4.35 -9.50 1.09
C ASP A 128 2.83 -9.41 1.29
N ILE A 129 2.13 -9.12 0.20
CA ILE A 129 0.74 -8.73 0.26
C ILE A 129 -0.16 -9.97 0.31
N GLN A 130 -0.95 -10.10 1.38
CA GLN A 130 -1.88 -11.19 1.61
C GLN A 130 -3.31 -10.65 1.71
N PHE A 131 -4.19 -11.17 0.85
CA PHE A 131 -5.59 -10.77 0.79
C PHE A 131 -6.48 -12.01 0.72
N PRO A 132 -7.00 -12.50 1.86
CA PRO A 132 -7.90 -13.65 1.91
C PRO A 132 -9.34 -13.31 1.47
N ASN A 133 -9.65 -12.03 1.22
CA ASN A 133 -11.01 -11.55 0.90
C ASN A 133 -12.02 -11.84 2.03
N VAL A 134 -11.61 -11.59 3.28
CA VAL A 134 -12.43 -11.76 4.48
C VAL A 134 -12.55 -10.42 5.20
N ALA A 135 -13.75 -10.10 5.66
CA ALA A 135 -14.02 -8.93 6.48
C ALA A 135 -13.90 -9.24 7.98
N LEU A 136 -13.54 -8.25 8.79
CA LEU A 136 -13.42 -8.36 10.26
C LEU A 136 -14.77 -8.15 10.95
#